data_AF-A0A964G8L0-F1
#
_entry.id   AF-A0A964G8L0-F1
#
_cell.length_a   1.000
_cell.length_b   1.000
_cell.length_c   1.000
_cell.angle_alpha   90.00
_cell.angle_beta   90.00
_cell.angle_gamma   90.00
#
_symmetry.space_group_name_H-M   'P 1'
#
loop_
_entity.id
_entity.type
_entity.pdbx_description
1 polymer ?
#
loop_
_entity_poly.entity_id
_entity_poly.type
_entity_poly.pdbx_seq_one_letter_code
_entity_poly.pdbx_strand_id
1 'polypeptide(L)'
;MSRQKASPESILLPEKEQESIAQLAEILSRESAQPKLVTSNGEEIIIPESVCNILHQAVEAMASDEAVSIVRYNRELTTQQAANILNVSRPFLVKLLDEESIPYIKVGSHRRIRFKDLIIYKEQRDSKRRKLLDQLIEMTEEAGLYEE
;
A
#
# COMPACT_ATOMS: atom_id res chain seq x y z
N MET A 1 -28.10 -11.52 -9.11
CA MET A 1 -26.77 -11.98 -9.55
C MET A 1 -25.72 -11.47 -8.57
N SER A 2 -25.23 -12.38 -7.72
CA SER A 2 -24.36 -12.08 -6.57
C SER A 2 -22.96 -11.71 -7.05
N ARG A 3 -22.50 -10.48 -6.79
CA ARG A 3 -21.09 -10.09 -7.01
C ARG A 3 -20.32 -10.26 -5.69
N GLN A 4 -19.38 -11.19 -5.75
CA GLN A 4 -18.41 -11.54 -4.72
C GLN A 4 -17.75 -10.29 -4.12
N LYS A 5 -17.97 -10.05 -2.82
CA LYS A 5 -17.22 -9.06 -2.03
C LYS A 5 -15.83 -9.63 -1.76
N ALA A 6 -14.84 -9.30 -2.58
CA ALA A 6 -13.45 -9.44 -2.20
C ALA A 6 -13.03 -8.15 -1.49
N SER A 7 -13.26 -8.10 -0.17
CA SER A 7 -12.43 -7.27 0.71
C SER A 7 -10.97 -7.70 0.52
N PRO A 8 -9.97 -6.81 0.59
CA PRO A 8 -8.58 -7.27 0.66
C PRO A 8 -8.49 -8.23 1.85
N GLU A 9 -8.06 -9.47 1.62
CA GLU A 9 -7.74 -10.40 2.70
C GLU A 9 -6.54 -9.80 3.43
N SER A 10 -6.79 -9.15 4.56
CA SER A 10 -5.72 -8.81 5.50
C SER A 10 -5.31 -10.13 6.15
N ILE A 11 -4.07 -10.54 5.90
CA ILE A 11 -3.50 -11.70 6.58
C ILE A 11 -3.20 -11.23 8.01
N LEU A 12 -4.06 -11.59 8.97
CA LEU A 12 -3.75 -11.44 10.39
C LEU A 12 -2.77 -12.55 10.77
N LEU A 13 -1.63 -12.17 11.31
CA LEU A 13 -0.56 -13.08 11.69
C LEU A 13 -0.95 -13.86 12.94
N PRO A 14 -0.91 -15.21 12.93
CA PRO A 14 -0.96 -15.99 14.16
C PRO A 14 0.28 -15.67 15.01
N GLU A 15 0.12 -15.44 16.31
CA GLU A 15 1.24 -15.18 17.26
C GLU A 15 2.35 -16.24 17.17
N LYS A 16 2.00 -17.47 16.79
CA LYS A 16 2.92 -18.61 16.66
C LYS A 16 3.89 -18.52 15.47
N GLU A 17 3.68 -17.62 14.52
CA GLU A 17 4.52 -17.50 13.32
C GLU A 17 5.44 -16.27 13.35
N GLN A 18 5.32 -15.38 14.35
CA GLN A 18 6.09 -14.15 14.44
C GLN A 18 7.61 -14.39 14.46
N GLU A 19 8.07 -15.39 15.23
CA GLU A 19 9.50 -15.72 15.31
C GLU A 19 10.03 -16.25 13.97
N SER A 20 9.26 -17.08 13.26
CA SER A 20 9.61 -17.58 11.93
C SER A 20 9.63 -16.47 10.88
N ILE A 21 8.71 -15.51 10.95
CA ILE A 21 8.65 -14.36 10.04
C ILE A 21 9.83 -13.41 10.28
N ALA A 22 10.21 -13.16 11.54
CA ALA A 22 11.37 -12.35 11.87
C ALA A 22 12.68 -12.97 11.33
N GLN A 23 12.84 -14.30 11.48
CA GLN A 23 13.98 -15.02 10.90
C GLN A 23 13.97 -14.95 9.36
N LEU A 24 12.79 -15.08 8.75
CA LEU A 24 12.64 -14.96 7.29
C LEU A 24 13.02 -13.56 6.80
N ALA A 25 12.64 -12.50 7.52
CA ALA A 25 12.99 -11.12 7.21
C ALA A 25 14.52 -10.94 7.19
N GLU A 26 15.20 -11.44 8.21
CA GLU A 26 16.66 -11.35 8.34
C GLU A 26 17.40 -12.14 7.23
N ILE A 27 16.86 -13.29 6.82
CA ILE A 27 17.45 -14.08 5.74
C ILE A 27 17.28 -13.36 4.40
N LEU A 28 16.08 -12.81 4.15
CA LEU A 28 15.77 -12.11 2.89
C LEU A 28 16.53 -10.78 2.77
N SER A 29 16.88 -10.12 3.88
CA SER A 29 17.62 -8.85 3.87
C SER A 29 19.12 -9.00 3.57
N ARG A 30 19.65 -10.24 3.53
CA ARG A 30 21.06 -10.50 3.18
C ARG A 30 21.22 -10.48 1.66
N GLU A 31 22.07 -9.58 1.15
CA GLU A 31 22.33 -9.34 -0.30
C GLU A 31 22.75 -10.58 -1.12
N SER A 32 23.05 -11.71 -0.49
CA SER A 32 23.54 -12.94 -1.14
C SER A 32 22.53 -14.11 -1.14
N ALA A 33 21.31 -13.91 -0.64
CA ALA A 33 20.31 -14.97 -0.65
C ALA A 33 19.69 -15.11 -2.04
N GLN A 34 19.88 -16.26 -2.70
CA GLN A 34 18.97 -16.73 -3.77
C GLN A 34 17.94 -17.66 -3.15
N PRO A 35 16.82 -17.14 -2.64
CA PRO A 35 15.82 -17.98 -2.02
C PRO A 35 15.22 -18.93 -3.06
N LYS A 36 14.97 -20.16 -2.60
CA LYS A 36 14.33 -21.21 -3.37
C LYS A 36 13.06 -21.66 -2.65
N LEU A 37 12.01 -21.92 -3.42
CA LEU A 37 10.82 -22.61 -2.94
C LEU A 37 11.03 -24.11 -3.15
N VAL A 38 10.83 -24.89 -2.10
CA VAL A 38 10.82 -26.35 -2.17
C VAL A 38 9.36 -26.80 -2.16
N THR A 39 8.92 -27.46 -3.23
CA THR A 39 7.56 -28.00 -3.31
C THR A 39 7.41 -29.23 -2.42
N SER A 40 6.18 -29.66 -2.16
CA SER A 40 5.89 -30.89 -1.41
C SER A 40 6.53 -32.15 -2.00
N ASN A 41 6.91 -32.10 -3.28
CA ASN A 41 7.52 -33.20 -4.01
C ASN A 41 9.06 -33.08 -4.04
N GLY A 42 9.65 -32.09 -3.36
CA GLY A 42 11.09 -31.85 -3.33
C GLY A 42 11.65 -31.09 -4.52
N GLU A 43 10.80 -30.57 -5.41
CA GLU A 43 11.25 -29.74 -6.54
C GLU A 43 11.67 -28.36 -6.03
N GLU A 44 12.86 -27.91 -6.44
CA GLU A 44 13.38 -26.58 -6.11
C GLU A 44 13.10 -25.58 -7.22
N ILE A 45 12.40 -24.50 -6.89
CA ILE A 45 12.11 -23.39 -7.78
C ILE A 45 12.85 -22.17 -7.28
N ILE A 46 13.77 -21.64 -8.10
CA ILE A 46 14.46 -20.38 -7.81
C ILE A 46 13.45 -19.24 -7.89
N ILE A 47 13.36 -18.43 -6.84
CA ILE A 47 12.47 -17.27 -6.82
C ILE A 47 13.10 -16.16 -7.68
N PRO A 48 12.41 -15.64 -8.71
CA PRO A 48 12.89 -14.50 -9.48
C PRO A 48 13.09 -13.27 -8.59
N GLU A 49 14.07 -12.44 -8.92
CA GLU A 49 14.42 -11.23 -8.14
C GLU A 49 13.20 -10.31 -7.88
N SER A 50 12.36 -10.11 -8.89
CA SER A 50 11.14 -9.30 -8.76
C SER A 50 10.16 -9.84 -7.71
N VAL A 51 10.05 -11.17 -7.59
CA VAL A 51 9.21 -11.82 -6.58
C VAL A 51 9.90 -11.77 -5.21
N CYS A 52 11.22 -11.94 -5.17
CA CYS A 52 12.01 -11.82 -3.95
C CYS A 52 11.87 -10.43 -3.32
N ASN A 53 11.90 -9.37 -4.12
CA ASN A 53 11.72 -7.99 -3.65
C ASN A 53 10.32 -7.76 -3.04
N ILE A 54 9.29 -8.36 -3.63
CA ILE A 54 7.93 -8.30 -3.08
C ILE A 54 7.85 -9.05 -1.76
N LEU A 55 8.45 -10.25 -1.69
CA LEU A 55 8.50 -11.05 -0.45
C LEU A 55 9.24 -10.31 0.65
N HIS A 56 10.37 -9.66 0.35
CA HIS A 56 11.10 -8.85 1.32
C HIS A 56 10.21 -7.77 1.94
N GLN A 57 9.54 -6.96 1.11
CA GLN A 57 8.65 -5.90 1.59
C GLN A 57 7.48 -6.45 2.40
N ALA A 58 6.88 -7.56 1.95
CA ALA A 58 5.76 -8.17 2.66
C ALA A 58 6.18 -8.72 4.03
N VAL A 59 7.30 -9.44 4.09
CA VAL A 59 7.81 -10.06 5.30
C VAL A 59 8.30 -9.02 6.31
N GLU A 60 8.93 -7.94 5.84
CA GLU A 60 9.35 -6.80 6.67
C GLU A 60 8.15 -6.09 7.32
N ALA A 61 7.10 -5.84 6.54
CA ALA A 61 5.84 -5.29 7.06
C ALA A 61 5.17 -6.24 8.06
N MET A 62 5.13 -7.54 7.76
CA MET A 62 4.60 -8.56 8.67
C MET A 62 5.41 -8.64 9.98
N ALA A 63 6.74 -8.58 9.91
CA ALA A 63 7.60 -8.55 11.09
C ALA A 63 7.39 -7.30 11.96
N SER A 64 6.90 -6.21 11.36
CA SER A 64 6.58 -4.94 12.03
C SER A 64 5.12 -4.86 12.51
N ASP A 65 4.38 -5.98 12.49
CA ASP A 65 2.95 -6.07 12.82
C ASP A 65 2.05 -5.16 11.95
N GLU A 66 2.53 -4.82 10.75
CA GLU A 66 1.77 -4.04 9.78
C GLU A 66 0.88 -4.95 8.92
N ALA A 67 -0.36 -4.50 8.67
CA ALA A 67 -1.29 -5.22 7.81
C ALA A 67 -0.83 -5.18 6.34
N VAL A 68 -0.55 -6.35 5.75
CA VAL A 68 -0.15 -6.49 4.35
C VAL A 68 -1.33 -6.89 3.47
N SER A 69 -1.43 -6.28 2.28
CA SER A 69 -2.44 -6.63 1.27
C SER A 69 -1.85 -6.60 -0.13
N ILE A 70 -1.97 -7.71 -0.87
CA ILE A 70 -1.63 -7.78 -2.30
C ILE A 70 -2.83 -7.35 -3.13
N VAL A 71 -2.64 -6.34 -3.99
CA VAL A 71 -3.70 -5.84 -4.87
C VAL A 71 -3.25 -5.83 -6.32
N ARG A 72 -4.16 -6.19 -7.23
CA ARG A 72 -3.89 -6.10 -8.67
C ARG A 72 -3.86 -4.63 -9.08
N TYR A 73 -2.79 -4.21 -9.75
CA TYR A 73 -2.56 -2.82 -10.15
C TYR A 73 -3.71 -2.21 -10.98
N ASN A 74 -4.32 -3.01 -11.87
CA ASN A 74 -5.44 -2.59 -12.72
C ASN A 74 -6.82 -2.91 -12.12
N ARG A 75 -6.91 -3.21 -10.82
CA ARG A 75 -8.20 -3.43 -10.15
C ARG A 75 -9.01 -2.14 -10.14
N GLU A 76 -10.29 -2.25 -10.47
CA GLU A 76 -11.26 -1.19 -10.23
C GLU A 76 -11.78 -1.22 -8.79
N LEU A 77 -11.78 -0.06 -8.16
CA LEU A 77 -12.22 0.17 -6.78
C LEU A 77 -13.60 0.82 -6.78
N THR A 78 -14.42 0.46 -5.79
CA THR A 78 -15.56 1.31 -5.41
C THR A 78 -15.07 2.62 -4.81
N THR A 79 -15.92 3.65 -4.85
CA THR A 79 -15.69 4.89 -4.10
C THR A 79 -15.47 4.66 -2.61
N GLN A 80 -16.09 3.64 -2.00
CA GLN A 80 -15.84 3.33 -0.60
C GLN A 80 -14.43 2.76 -0.38
N GLN A 81 -14.01 1.80 -1.19
CA GLN A 81 -12.65 1.23 -1.10
C GLN A 81 -11.57 2.30 -1.32
N ALA A 82 -11.77 3.17 -2.32
CA ALA A 82 -10.85 4.25 -2.59
C ALA A 82 -10.79 5.29 -1.45
N ALA A 83 -11.93 5.61 -0.82
CA ALA A 83 -11.97 6.53 0.31
C ALA A 83 -11.22 5.95 1.52
N ASN A 84 -11.40 4.66 1.78
CA ASN A 84 -10.67 3.95 2.83
C ASN A 84 -9.15 3.99 2.58
N ILE A 85 -8.70 3.72 1.35
CA ILE A 85 -7.26 3.75 1.00
C ILE A 85 -6.66 5.16 1.17
N LEU A 86 -7.41 6.21 0.84
CA LEU A 86 -6.94 7.59 1.00
C LEU A 86 -7.05 8.13 2.44
N ASN A 87 -7.64 7.35 3.36
CA ASN A 87 -8.00 7.76 4.72
C ASN A 87 -8.85 9.05 4.73
N VAL A 88 -9.91 9.08 3.91
CA VAL A 88 -10.84 10.23 3.81
C VAL A 88 -12.28 9.77 3.84
N SER A 89 -13.21 10.70 4.08
CA SER A 89 -14.62 10.40 3.99
C SER A 89 -15.04 10.12 2.53
N ARG A 90 -16.02 9.24 2.35
CA ARG A 90 -16.59 8.95 1.02
C ARG A 90 -17.13 10.22 0.34
N PRO A 91 -17.87 11.14 1.01
CA PRO A 91 -18.31 12.39 0.38
C PRO A 91 -17.15 13.25 -0.14
N PHE A 92 -16.04 13.32 0.61
CA PHE A 92 -14.85 14.05 0.17
C PHE A 92 -14.23 13.41 -1.08
N LEU A 93 -14.12 12.09 -1.13
CA LEU A 93 -13.66 11.42 -2.37
C LEU A 93 -14.59 11.73 -3.54
N VAL A 94 -15.91 11.67 -3.35
CA VAL A 94 -16.87 11.97 -4.44
C VAL A 94 -16.66 13.38 -4.98
N LYS A 95 -16.42 14.36 -4.12
CA LYS A 95 -16.07 15.73 -4.52
C LYS A 95 -14.81 15.76 -5.39
N LEU A 96 -13.74 15.06 -5.01
CA LEU A 96 -12.52 14.96 -5.83
C LEU A 96 -12.77 14.34 -7.21
N LEU A 97 -13.67 13.37 -7.30
CA LEU A 97 -14.04 12.77 -8.59
C LEU A 97 -14.86 13.72 -9.45
N ASP A 98 -15.77 14.49 -8.84
CA ASP A 98 -16.59 15.47 -9.53
C ASP A 98 -15.75 16.68 -10.00
N GLU A 99 -14.65 16.99 -9.30
CA GLU A 99 -13.62 17.96 -9.69
C GLU A 99 -12.58 17.40 -10.67
N GLU A 100 -12.76 16.17 -11.17
CA GLU A 100 -11.85 15.47 -12.08
C GLU A 100 -10.39 15.34 -11.57
N SER A 101 -10.18 15.52 -10.26
CA SER A 101 -8.86 15.41 -9.63
C SER A 101 -8.33 13.98 -9.63
N ILE A 102 -9.21 12.99 -9.77
CA ILE A 102 -8.84 11.58 -9.93
C ILE A 102 -9.68 11.00 -11.08
N PRO A 103 -9.06 10.39 -12.09
CA PRO A 103 -9.77 9.70 -13.15
C PRO A 103 -10.72 8.63 -12.61
N TYR A 104 -11.92 8.56 -13.17
CA TYR A 104 -12.90 7.51 -12.84
C TYR A 104 -13.71 7.09 -14.07
N ILE A 105 -14.29 5.90 -13.98
CA ILE A 105 -15.17 5.32 -15.01
C ILE A 105 -16.55 5.16 -14.40
N LYS A 106 -17.61 5.38 -15.19
CA LYS A 106 -18.99 5.05 -14.80
C LYS A 106 -19.33 3.63 -15.26
N VAL A 107 -19.78 2.80 -14.34
CA VAL A 107 -20.34 1.46 -14.59
C VAL A 107 -21.79 1.48 -14.13
N GLY A 108 -22.70 1.70 -15.08
CA GLY A 108 -24.08 2.07 -14.79
C GLY A 108 -24.11 3.39 -14.00
N SER A 109 -24.83 3.41 -12.87
CA SER A 109 -24.91 4.58 -11.98
C SER A 109 -23.73 4.73 -11.01
N HIS A 110 -22.79 3.78 -10.99
CA HIS A 110 -21.70 3.77 -10.00
C HIS A 110 -20.38 4.24 -10.60
N ARG A 111 -19.61 5.01 -9.83
CA ARG A 111 -18.23 5.39 -10.17
C ARG A 111 -17.25 4.28 -9.76
N ARG A 112 -16.25 4.04 -10.61
CA ARG A 112 -15.13 3.11 -10.41
C ARG A 112 -13.81 3.86 -10.59
N ILE A 113 -12.87 3.65 -9.69
CA ILE A 113 -11.53 4.27 -9.74
C ILE A 113 -10.52 3.15 -9.96
N ARG A 114 -9.61 3.28 -10.92
CA ARG A 114 -8.52 2.30 -11.05
C ARG A 114 -7.55 2.50 -9.90
N PHE A 115 -7.06 1.40 -9.32
CA PHE A 115 -6.11 1.46 -8.21
C PHE A 115 -4.88 2.30 -8.54
N LYS A 116 -4.30 2.13 -9.74
CA LYS A 116 -3.23 2.99 -10.27
C LYS A 116 -3.50 4.49 -10.10
N ASP A 117 -4.63 4.96 -10.60
CA ASP A 117 -4.96 6.39 -10.64
C ASP A 117 -5.13 6.95 -9.22
N LEU A 118 -5.65 6.13 -8.31
CA LEU A 118 -5.78 6.48 -6.89
C LEU A 118 -4.42 6.65 -6.20
N ILE A 119 -3.47 5.74 -6.47
CA ILE A 119 -2.13 5.80 -5.87
C ILE A 119 -1.33 7.00 -6.40
N ILE A 120 -1.41 7.29 -7.70
CA ILE A 120 -0.78 8.48 -8.28
C ILE A 120 -1.28 9.76 -7.59
N TYR A 121 -2.60 9.88 -7.40
CA TYR A 121 -3.18 11.01 -6.67
C TYR A 121 -2.67 11.07 -5.23
N LYS A 122 -2.64 9.93 -4.52
CA LYS A 122 -2.15 9.85 -3.13
C LYS A 122 -0.70 10.36 -3.03
N GLU A 123 0.18 9.89 -3.90
CA GLU A 123 1.59 10.29 -3.92
C GLU A 123 1.77 11.78 -4.18
N GLN A 124 1.05 12.33 -5.16
CA GLN A 124 1.08 13.76 -5.46
C GLN A 124 0.58 14.60 -4.28
N ARG A 125 -0.53 14.19 -3.66
CA ARG A 125 -1.11 14.86 -2.48
C ARG A 125 -0.15 14.83 -1.30
N ASP A 126 0.42 13.66 -1.01
CA ASP A 126 1.30 13.46 0.15
C ASP A 126 2.67 14.16 -0.08
N SER A 127 3.14 14.28 -1.33
CA SER A 127 4.30 15.12 -1.69
C SER A 127 4.01 16.62 -1.51
N LYS A 128 2.86 17.11 -1.99
CA LYS A 128 2.46 18.52 -1.82
C LYS A 128 2.32 18.89 -0.35
N ARG A 129 1.75 17.99 0.47
CA ARG A 129 1.63 18.19 1.92
C ARG A 129 2.99 18.32 2.59
N ARG A 130 3.95 17.44 2.26
CA ARG A 130 5.31 17.51 2.81
C ARG A 130 5.97 18.85 2.48
N LYS A 131 5.95 19.27 1.20
CA LYS A 131 6.51 20.57 0.79
C LYS A 131 5.92 21.76 1.54
N LEU A 132 4.61 21.75 1.80
CA LEU A 132 3.97 22.83 2.56
C LEU A 132 4.39 22.82 4.04
N LEU A 133 4.57 21.64 4.63
CA LEU A 133 5.09 21.54 6.00
C LEU A 133 6.54 22.02 6.08
N ASP A 134 7.39 21.64 5.12
CA ASP A 134 8.77 22.08 5.05
C ASP A 134 8.85 23.61 4.94
N GLN A 135 7.99 24.22 4.11
CA GLN A 135 7.89 25.69 4.00
C GLN A 135 7.40 26.35 5.30
N LEU A 136 6.45 25.74 6.01
CA LEU A 136 6.00 26.26 7.29
C LEU A 136 7.10 26.22 8.35
N ILE A 137 7.90 25.14 8.36
CA ILE A 137 9.04 25.00 9.27
C ILE A 137 10.08 26.08 8.97
N GLU A 138 10.48 26.24 7.71
CA GLU A 138 11.43 27.26 7.26
C GLU A 138 10.96 28.67 7.66
N MET A 139 9.68 29.00 7.43
CA MET A 139 9.11 30.30 7.86
C MET A 139 9.12 30.49 9.38
N THR A 140 8.95 29.42 10.17
CA THR A 140 8.99 29.52 11.64
C THR A 140 10.41 29.62 12.20
N GLU A 141 11.39 29.00 11.53
CA GLU A 141 12.81 29.13 11.85
C GLU A 141 13.32 30.54 11.51
N GLU A 142 12.96 31.08 10.34
CA GLU A 142 13.26 32.46 9.96
C GLU A 142 12.61 33.49 10.90
N ALA A 143 11.45 33.16 11.48
CA ALA A 143 10.75 34.00 12.45
C ALA A 143 11.32 33.89 13.88
N GLY A 144 12.34 33.05 14.12
CA GLY A 144 13.01 32.92 15.42
C GLY A 144 12.13 32.29 16.52
N LEU A 145 11.11 31.50 16.16
CA LEU A 145 10.14 30.95 17.11
C LEU A 145 10.60 29.66 17.81
N TYR A 146 11.84 29.23 17.57
CA TYR A 146 12.48 28.04 18.16
C TYR A 146 13.88 28.33 18.75
N GLU A 147 14.07 29.50 19.37
CA GLU A 147 15.19 29.70 20.30
C GLU A 147 14.71 29.50 21.74
N GLU A 148 14.73 28.25 22.23
CA GLU A 148 14.92 27.87 23.66
C GLU A 148 15.18 26.36 23.81
#